data_AF-A0A150KMI0-F1
#
_entry.id   AF-A0A150KMI0-F1
#
_cell.length_a   1.000
_cell.length_b   1.000
_cell.length_c   1.000
_cell.angle_alpha   90.00
_cell.angle_beta   90.00
_cell.angle_gamma   90.00
#
_symmetry.space_group_name_H-M   'P 1'
#
loop_
_entity.id
_entity.type
_entity.pdbx_description
1 polymer ?
#
loop_
_entity_poly.entity_id
_entity_poly.type
_entity_poly.pdbx_seq_one_letter_code
_entity_poly.pdbx_strand_id
1 'polypeptide(L)'
;MAEDDIKVDQRPLVKRSVPKNKLSEEEKKEILRVVKQDEYADLPPTQIVPKLADEGTYIASESTFYRVLREEKMQHHRGRSQKPERKSPRVIWQHRRIRFGRRILLGLVDR
;
A
#
# COMPACT_ATOMS: atom_id res chain seq x y z
N MET A 1 26.02 40.38 23.67
CA MET A 1 25.24 39.68 22.63
C MET A 1 24.83 38.33 23.21
N ALA A 2 23.55 38.00 23.25
CA ALA A 2 23.10 36.67 23.66
C ALA A 2 22.88 35.86 22.38
N GLU A 3 23.58 34.74 22.28
CA GLU A 3 23.59 33.89 21.09
C GLU A 3 22.40 32.93 21.20
N ASP A 4 21.42 33.10 20.30
CA ASP A 4 20.26 32.21 20.20
C ASP A 4 20.71 30.82 19.72
N ASP A 5 21.00 29.94 20.67
CA ASP A 5 21.35 28.55 20.40
C ASP A 5 20.09 27.78 19.96
N ILE A 6 19.92 27.61 18.65
CA ILE A 6 18.74 26.96 18.06
C ILE A 6 18.80 25.47 18.38
N LYS A 7 18.03 25.06 19.38
CA LYS A 7 17.95 23.65 19.81
C LYS A 7 17.28 22.78 18.73
N VAL A 8 18.06 21.91 18.10
CA VAL A 8 17.65 21.01 17.01
C VAL A 8 16.67 19.92 17.51
N ASP A 9 15.71 19.49 16.66
CA ASP A 9 14.71 18.48 16.99
C ASP A 9 15.34 17.13 17.38
N GLN A 10 15.10 16.70 18.60
CA GLN A 10 15.64 15.46 19.18
C GLN A 10 14.68 14.26 19.06
N ARG A 11 13.45 14.43 18.57
CA ARG A 11 12.48 13.32 18.35
C ARG A 11 13.05 12.12 17.56
N PRO A 12 13.91 12.29 16.54
CA PRO A 12 14.52 11.15 15.85
C PRO A 12 15.72 10.55 16.60
N LEU A 13 16.32 11.28 17.55
CA LEU A 13 17.51 10.85 18.30
C LEU A 13 17.16 10.10 19.59
N VAL A 14 15.93 10.26 20.10
CA VAL A 14 15.47 9.58 21.32
C VAL A 14 15.26 8.08 21.07
N LYS A 15 15.97 7.25 21.84
CA LYS A 15 15.75 5.79 21.88
C LYS A 15 14.36 5.50 22.44
N ARG A 16 13.45 5.00 21.59
CA ARG A 16 12.12 4.53 22.02
C ARG A 16 12.23 3.11 22.55
N SER A 17 11.69 2.87 23.74
CA SER A 17 11.57 1.52 24.28
C SER A 17 10.58 0.69 23.47
N VAL A 18 10.70 -0.62 23.60
CA VAL A 18 9.76 -1.56 22.96
C VAL A 18 8.35 -1.31 23.53
N PRO A 19 7.32 -1.16 22.68
CA PRO A 19 5.96 -0.97 23.17
C PRO A 19 5.52 -2.20 23.95
N LYS A 20 4.81 -1.99 25.07
CA LYS A 20 4.32 -3.08 25.95
C LYS A 20 3.47 -4.12 25.21
N ASN A 21 2.78 -3.69 24.16
CA ASN A 21 1.89 -4.54 23.36
C ASN A 21 2.63 -5.19 22.17
N LYS A 22 3.96 -5.28 22.22
CA LYS A 22 4.71 -6.03 21.22
C LYS A 22 4.49 -7.53 21.48
N LEU A 23 4.01 -8.23 20.45
CA LEU A 23 3.86 -9.68 20.54
C LEU A 23 5.17 -10.36 20.84
N SER A 24 5.13 -11.32 21.75
CA SER A 24 6.24 -12.21 22.03
C SER A 24 6.48 -13.15 20.85
N GLU A 25 7.67 -13.75 20.81
CA GLU A 25 7.99 -14.73 19.78
C GLU A 25 7.20 -16.03 19.96
N GLU A 26 6.75 -16.36 21.19
CA GLU A 26 5.86 -17.51 21.42
C GLU A 26 4.47 -17.28 20.82
N GLU A 27 3.87 -16.10 21.06
CA GLU A 27 2.55 -15.76 20.52
C GLU A 27 2.55 -15.76 18.99
N LYS A 28 3.62 -15.26 18.37
CA LYS A 28 3.79 -15.32 16.91
C LYS A 28 3.85 -16.75 16.39
N LYS A 29 4.59 -17.63 17.07
CA LYS A 29 4.68 -19.06 16.71
C LYS A 29 3.33 -19.76 16.81
N GLU A 30 2.55 -19.43 17.83
CA GLU A 30 1.20 -19.95 17.99
C GLU A 30 0.28 -19.53 16.84
N ILE A 31 0.29 -18.26 16.46
CA ILE A 31 -0.43 -17.76 15.28
C ILE A 31 -0.02 -18.53 14.02
N LEU A 32 1.29 -18.71 13.80
CA LEU A 32 1.80 -19.42 12.63
C LEU A 32 1.44 -20.91 12.63
N ARG A 33 1.39 -21.53 13.81
CA ARG A 33 0.94 -22.92 13.96
C ARG A 33 -0.50 -23.06 13.50
N VAL A 34 -1.39 -22.18 13.97
CA VAL A 34 -2.81 -22.22 13.62
C VAL A 34 -3.04 -21.97 12.13
N VAL A 35 -2.41 -20.95 11.55
CA VAL A 35 -2.58 -20.65 10.11
C VAL A 35 -2.06 -21.79 9.22
N LYS A 36 -1.09 -22.58 9.69
CA LYS A 36 -0.56 -23.74 8.94
C LYS A 36 -1.36 -25.03 9.12
N GLN A 37 -2.38 -25.06 9.99
CA GLN A 37 -3.25 -26.23 10.11
C GLN A 37 -4.13 -26.37 8.86
N ASP A 38 -4.39 -27.60 8.42
CA ASP A 38 -5.15 -27.88 7.19
C ASP A 38 -6.55 -27.25 7.18
N GLU A 39 -7.19 -27.15 8.34
CA GLU A 39 -8.50 -26.53 8.50
C GLU A 39 -8.52 -25.02 8.20
N TYR A 40 -7.39 -24.34 8.44
CA TYR A 40 -7.25 -22.89 8.34
C TYR A 40 -6.37 -22.45 7.17
N ALA A 41 -5.65 -23.37 6.51
CA ALA A 41 -4.65 -23.07 5.49
C ALA A 41 -5.19 -22.24 4.31
N ASP A 42 -6.44 -22.47 3.91
CA ASP A 42 -7.09 -21.77 2.79
C ASP A 42 -7.92 -20.54 3.20
N LEU A 43 -8.05 -20.30 4.51
CA LEU A 43 -8.91 -19.28 5.08
C LEU A 43 -8.12 -17.98 5.37
N PRO A 44 -8.68 -16.80 5.07
CA PRO A 44 -8.06 -15.54 5.47
C PRO A 44 -8.22 -15.30 6.98
N PRO A 45 -7.36 -14.47 7.60
CA PRO A 45 -7.48 -14.08 9.02
C PRO A 45 -8.87 -13.62 9.45
N THR A 46 -9.58 -12.91 8.58
CA THR A 46 -10.98 -12.48 8.79
C THR A 46 -11.94 -13.63 9.07
N GLN A 47 -11.65 -14.84 8.59
CA GLN A 47 -12.47 -16.03 8.81
C GLN A 47 -11.90 -16.93 9.92
N ILE A 48 -10.58 -16.97 10.09
CA ILE A 48 -9.92 -17.77 11.14
C ILE A 48 -10.30 -17.23 12.53
N VAL A 49 -10.20 -15.91 12.75
CA VAL A 49 -10.41 -15.32 14.08
C VAL A 49 -11.83 -15.56 14.63
N PRO A 50 -12.92 -15.37 13.85
CA PRO A 50 -14.26 -15.73 14.30
C PRO A 50 -14.41 -17.22 14.65
N LYS A 51 -13.87 -18.13 13.82
CA LYS A 51 -13.92 -19.57 14.10
C LYS A 51 -13.26 -19.95 15.41
N LEU A 52 -12.05 -19.42 15.66
CA LEU A 52 -11.36 -19.64 16.92
C LEU A 52 -12.17 -19.09 18.11
N ALA A 53 -12.81 -17.94 17.93
CA ALA A 53 -13.68 -17.36 18.96
C ALA A 53 -14.93 -18.21 19.24
N ASP A 54 -15.53 -18.81 18.20
CA ASP A 54 -16.64 -19.74 18.33
C ASP A 54 -16.23 -21.02 19.11
N GLU A 55 -14.98 -21.45 18.94
CA GLU A 55 -14.34 -22.53 19.73
C GLU A 55 -13.90 -22.08 21.15
N GLY A 56 -14.11 -20.80 21.50
CA GLY A 56 -13.73 -20.23 22.79
C GLY A 56 -12.23 -19.95 22.96
N THR A 57 -11.45 -20.00 21.87
CA THR A 57 -10.00 -19.78 21.87
C THR A 57 -9.66 -18.40 21.29
N TYR A 58 -9.11 -17.50 22.10
CA TYR A 58 -8.62 -16.20 21.63
C TYR A 58 -7.09 -16.14 21.69
N ILE A 59 -6.45 -16.04 20.52
CA ILE A 59 -4.99 -15.90 20.40
C ILE A 59 -4.63 -14.42 20.22
N ALA A 60 -5.19 -13.77 19.20
CA ALA A 60 -4.92 -12.38 18.89
C ALA A 60 -6.00 -11.77 17.99
N SER A 61 -5.95 -10.44 17.82
CA SER A 61 -6.84 -9.71 16.91
C SER A 61 -6.53 -10.02 15.44
N GLU A 62 -7.52 -9.84 14.56
CA GLU A 62 -7.38 -9.96 13.10
C GLU A 62 -6.20 -9.13 12.55
N SER A 63 -6.09 -7.87 13.01
CA SER A 63 -4.99 -6.96 12.63
C SER A 63 -3.61 -7.51 12.98
N THR A 64 -3.52 -8.29 14.06
CA THR A 64 -2.29 -8.93 14.52
C THR A 64 -1.94 -10.12 13.66
N PHE A 65 -2.90 -10.98 13.31
CA PHE A 65 -2.69 -12.06 12.35
C PHE A 65 -2.12 -11.51 11.03
N TYR A 66 -2.71 -10.45 10.51
CA TYR A 66 -2.20 -9.81 9.28
C TYR A 66 -0.78 -9.24 9.45
N ARG A 67 -0.41 -8.71 10.62
CA ARG A 67 0.97 -8.26 10.87
C ARG A 67 1.95 -9.42 10.80
N VAL A 68 1.66 -10.53 11.49
CA VAL A 68 2.52 -11.72 11.52
C VAL A 68 2.66 -12.34 10.12
N LEU A 69 1.56 -12.49 9.39
CA LEU A 69 1.61 -13.06 8.03
C LEU A 69 2.36 -12.17 7.03
N ARG A 70 2.36 -10.85 7.23
CA ARG A 70 3.18 -9.92 6.46
C ARG A 70 4.66 -10.04 6.79
N GLU A 71 5.02 -10.18 8.07
CA GLU A 71 6.40 -10.42 8.52
C GLU A 71 6.97 -11.72 7.89
N GLU A 72 6.17 -12.79 7.88
CA GLU A 72 6.53 -14.10 7.34
C GLU A 72 6.36 -14.24 5.82
N LYS A 73 5.96 -13.15 5.12
CA LYS A 73 5.72 -13.13 3.66
C LYS A 73 4.73 -14.18 3.15
N MET A 74 3.80 -14.62 4.01
CA MET A 74 2.76 -15.62 3.68
C MET A 74 1.50 -14.99 3.04
N GLN A 75 1.44 -13.65 2.97
CA GLN A 75 0.32 -12.95 2.34
C GLN A 75 0.46 -12.92 0.81
N HIS A 76 -0.02 -13.97 0.14
CA HIS A 76 -0.08 -14.01 -1.32
C HIS A 76 -1.32 -13.28 -1.86
N HIS A 77 -1.19 -12.67 -3.03
CA HIS A 77 -2.31 -11.99 -3.68
C HIS A 77 -3.36 -13.04 -4.09
N ARG A 78 -4.56 -12.97 -3.49
CA ARG A 78 -5.67 -13.88 -3.79
C ARG A 78 -6.35 -13.41 -5.08
N GLY A 79 -5.80 -13.78 -6.23
CA GLY A 79 -6.40 -13.48 -7.53
C GLY A 79 -5.52 -13.85 -8.70
N ARG A 80 -6.14 -14.23 -9.82
CA ARG A 80 -5.47 -14.41 -11.12
C ARG A 80 -5.18 -13.09 -11.83
N SER A 81 -5.59 -11.97 -11.23
CA SER A 81 -5.40 -10.64 -11.81
C SER A 81 -3.90 -10.35 -11.90
N GLN A 82 -3.43 -10.16 -13.13
CA GLN A 82 -2.09 -9.67 -13.35
C GLN A 82 -1.92 -8.31 -12.68
N LYS A 83 -0.68 -8.02 -12.26
CA LYS A 83 -0.33 -6.72 -11.72
C LYS A 83 -0.76 -5.63 -12.73
N PRO A 84 -1.46 -4.57 -12.31
CA PRO A 84 -1.90 -3.54 -13.24
C PRO A 84 -0.69 -2.96 -13.99
N GLU A 85 -0.71 -3.07 -15.31
CA GLU A 85 0.29 -2.46 -16.18
C GLU A 85 0.02 -0.96 -16.30
N ARG A 86 1.07 -0.16 -16.12
CA ARG A 86 1.01 1.30 -16.34
C ARG A 86 0.92 1.56 -17.84
N LYS A 87 -0.30 1.68 -18.38
CA LYS A 87 -0.52 2.14 -19.75
C LYS A 87 -0.21 3.64 -19.81
N SER A 88 0.68 4.05 -20.71
CA SER A 88 0.86 5.48 -20.99
C SER A 88 -0.47 6.05 -21.49
N PRO A 89 -0.84 7.29 -21.08
CA PRO A 89 -2.03 7.92 -21.59
C PRO A 89 -1.97 7.94 -23.13
N ARG A 90 -2.98 7.39 -23.79
CA ARG A 90 -3.12 7.52 -25.25
C ARG A 90 -3.31 9.01 -25.53
N VAL A 91 -2.30 9.67 -26.06
CA VAL A 91 -2.41 11.06 -26.53
C VAL A 91 -3.38 11.11 -27.71
N ILE A 92 -4.67 11.32 -27.46
CA ILE A 92 -5.63 11.63 -28.52
C ILE A 92 -5.68 13.15 -28.74
N TRP A 93 -4.65 13.69 -29.40
CA TRP A 93 -4.73 15.01 -30.02
C TRP A 93 -4.40 14.91 -31.51
N GLN A 94 -5.22 14.16 -32.25
CA GLN A 94 -5.33 14.32 -33.69
C GLN A 94 -6.77 14.70 -34.02
N HIS A 95 -6.90 15.71 -34.88
CA HIS A 95 -8.10 16.47 -35.28
C HIS A 95 -8.35 17.82 -34.57
N ARG A 96 -7.39 18.74 -34.68
CA ARG A 96 -7.71 20.18 -34.84
C ARG A 96 -7.10 20.70 -36.15
N ARG A 97 -7.69 20.32 -37.28
CA ARG A 97 -7.56 21.08 -38.54
C ARG A 97 -8.45 22.32 -38.42
N ILE A 98 -7.95 23.38 -37.79
CA ILE A 98 -8.58 24.70 -37.91
C ILE A 98 -7.94 25.37 -39.13
N ARG A 99 -8.63 25.36 -40.26
CA ARG A 99 -8.36 26.29 -41.37
C ARG A 99 -8.82 27.69 -40.93
N PHE A 100 -7.91 28.49 -40.40
CA PHE A 100 -8.11 29.94 -40.29
C PHE A 100 -6.93 30.62 -41.00
N GLY A 101 -7.21 31.17 -42.18
CA GLY A 101 -6.19 31.79 -43.01
C GLY A 101 -6.71 32.28 -44.35
N ARG A 102 -7.95 32.79 -44.39
CA ARG A 102 -8.41 33.62 -45.50
C ARG A 102 -7.82 35.01 -45.26
N ARG A 103 -6.66 35.32 -45.85
CA ARG A 103 -6.16 36.70 -45.93
C ARG A 103 -5.25 36.92 -47.14
N ILE A 104 -5.86 37.53 -48.16
CA ILE A 104 -5.36 38.62 -49.03
C ILE A 104 -4.07 38.35 -49.82
N LEU A 105 -4.21 38.23 -51.15
CA LEU A 105 -3.29 38.78 -52.13
C LEU A 105 -4.12 39.27 -53.32
N LEU A 106 -4.58 40.53 -53.20
CA LEU A 106 -5.06 41.29 -54.34
C LEU A 106 -3.82 41.74 -55.11
N GLY A 107 -3.76 41.36 -56.39
CA GLY A 107 -2.58 41.54 -57.22
C GLY A 107 -2.24 42.99 -57.51
N LEU A 108 -0.94 43.25 -57.64
CA LEU A 108 -0.39 44.39 -58.36
C LEU A 108 0.79 43.85 -59.18
N VAL A 109 0.60 43.75 -60.49
CA VAL A 109 1.67 43.49 -61.48
C VAL A 109 1.70 44.71 -62.38
N ASP A 110 2.90 45.27 -62.57
CA ASP A 110 3.21 46.33 -63.51
C ASP A 110 2.81 45.98 -64.95
N ARG A 111 2.00 46.85 -65.59
CA ARG A 111 2.32 47.49 -66.88
C ARG A 111 1.35 48.62 -67.21
#